data_AF-K1UHX8-F1
#
_entry.id   AF-K1UHX8-F1
#
_cell.length_a   1.000
_cell.length_b   1.000
_cell.length_c   1.000
_cell.angle_alpha   90.00
_cell.angle_beta   90.00
_cell.angle_gamma   90.00
#
_symmetry.space_group_name_H-M   'P 1'
#
loop_
_entity.id
_entity.type
_entity.pdbx_description
1 polymer ?
#
loop_
_entity_poly.entity_id
_entity_poly.type
_entity_poly.pdbx_seq_one_letter_code
_entity_poly.pdbx_strand_id
1 'polypeptide(L)'
;MCREIAYEAFEDDLAVSECDSDILKKAVSELKAYLVSDKVGVTVLFDVDGKPYDFSIIDIKQFGRLFSKKTFASASEALDVFYYERDLALRMKVKARDIIKILNNTTERLVRKIANQRAELQKCDDKDTLKTYAELISANQYKLSSGCSYYEVENYYDNNRLVKIPVNPALSPAKNSQKYYKEYKKAHTAEKMLADLIESGEQELSYIDSVKDSLMRAETESEIASIRNELVLGGFIKKHKKRKSKKQPRELPPLEYVTS
;
A
#
# COMPACT_ATOMS: atom_id res chain seq x y z
N MET A 1 -20.17 24.86 -20.96
CA MET A 1 -20.71 25.91 -21.85
C MET A 1 -21.80 26.74 -21.18
N CYS A 2 -22.99 26.22 -20.85
CA CYS A 2 -24.03 27.04 -20.20
C CYS A 2 -23.58 27.69 -18.88
N ARG A 3 -22.84 26.94 -18.05
CA ARG A 3 -22.23 27.45 -16.81
C ARG A 3 -21.19 28.55 -17.07
N GLU A 4 -20.38 28.39 -18.11
CA GLU A 4 -19.37 29.39 -18.51
C GLU A 4 -20.03 30.67 -19.03
N ILE A 5 -21.13 30.57 -19.78
CA ILE A 5 -21.89 31.74 -20.24
C ILE A 5 -22.51 32.51 -19.06
N ALA A 6 -23.01 31.79 -18.05
CA ALA A 6 -23.49 32.42 -16.82
C ALA A 6 -22.33 33.10 -16.06
N TYR A 7 -21.19 32.41 -15.96
CA TYR A 7 -20.00 32.97 -15.33
C TYR A 7 -19.46 34.22 -16.05
N GLU A 8 -19.42 34.25 -17.39
CA GLU A 8 -19.02 35.46 -18.13
C GLU A 8 -20.01 36.62 -17.95
N ALA A 9 -21.31 36.32 -17.82
CA ALA A 9 -22.35 37.33 -17.68
C ALA A 9 -22.41 37.95 -16.28
N PHE A 10 -22.08 37.19 -15.24
CA PHE A 10 -22.32 37.58 -13.84
C PHE A 10 -21.09 37.47 -12.92
N GLU A 11 -19.97 36.95 -13.41
CA GLU A 11 -18.73 36.67 -12.64
C GLU A 11 -18.92 35.75 -11.41
N ASP A 12 -20.06 35.07 -11.34
CA ASP A 12 -20.47 34.20 -10.25
C ASP A 12 -21.25 32.98 -10.78
N ASP A 13 -21.27 31.90 -10.00
CA ASP A 13 -21.91 30.63 -10.37
C ASP A 13 -23.40 30.63 -9.96
N LEU A 14 -24.17 31.53 -10.59
CA LEU A 14 -25.58 31.75 -10.30
C LEU A 14 -26.50 30.71 -10.97
N ALA A 15 -27.59 30.37 -10.31
CA ALA A 15 -28.64 29.57 -10.92
C ALA A 15 -29.36 30.39 -12.00
N VAL A 16 -29.76 29.74 -13.11
CA VAL A 16 -30.44 30.43 -14.24
C VAL A 16 -31.70 31.20 -13.81
N SER A 17 -32.36 30.78 -12.73
CA SER A 17 -33.52 31.47 -12.14
C SER A 17 -33.19 32.82 -11.50
N GLU A 18 -31.93 33.05 -11.16
CA GLU A 18 -31.43 34.25 -10.47
C GLU A 18 -30.76 35.23 -11.45
N CYS A 19 -30.59 34.82 -12.70
CA CYS A 19 -29.93 35.59 -13.75
C CYS A 19 -30.90 36.57 -14.45
N ASP A 20 -30.42 37.79 -14.73
CA ASP A 20 -31.15 38.75 -15.57
C ASP A 20 -31.22 38.25 -17.02
N SER A 21 -32.45 38.18 -17.56
CA SER A 21 -32.74 37.69 -18.90
C SER A 21 -32.05 38.52 -19.99
N ASP A 22 -31.93 39.83 -19.81
CA ASP A 22 -31.38 40.70 -20.85
C ASP A 22 -29.84 40.63 -20.89
N ILE A 23 -29.20 40.46 -19.74
CA ILE A 23 -27.76 40.20 -19.64
C ILE A 23 -27.42 38.84 -20.28
N LEU A 24 -28.21 37.79 -20.00
CA LEU A 24 -28.06 36.48 -20.63
C LEU A 24 -28.23 36.53 -22.15
N LYS A 25 -29.24 37.22 -22.66
CA LYS A 25 -29.45 37.39 -24.12
C LYS A 25 -28.24 38.06 -24.77
N LYS A 26 -27.64 39.06 -24.11
CA LYS A 26 -26.45 39.73 -24.60
C LYS A 26 -25.26 38.78 -24.66
N ALA A 27 -24.97 38.04 -23.57
CA ALA A 27 -23.90 37.07 -23.53
C ALA A 27 -24.05 35.96 -24.59
N VAL A 28 -25.27 35.46 -24.81
CA VAL A 28 -25.56 34.48 -25.88
C VAL A 28 -25.37 35.09 -27.28
N SER A 29 -25.69 36.37 -27.46
CA SER A 29 -25.46 37.08 -28.72
C SER A 29 -23.96 37.26 -29.02
N GLU A 30 -23.17 37.62 -28.02
CA GLU A 30 -21.71 37.73 -28.09
C GLU A 30 -21.08 36.37 -28.41
N LEU A 31 -21.54 35.30 -27.77
CA LEU A 31 -21.15 33.93 -28.09
C LEU A 31 -21.46 33.58 -29.55
N LYS A 32 -22.66 33.90 -30.03
CA LYS A 32 -23.04 33.64 -31.43
C LYS A 32 -22.11 34.37 -32.40
N ALA A 33 -21.76 35.62 -32.11
CA ALA A 33 -20.80 36.38 -32.92
C ALA A 33 -19.40 35.75 -32.90
N TYR A 34 -18.94 35.30 -31.73
CA TYR A 34 -17.68 34.59 -31.58
C TYR A 34 -17.65 33.28 -32.38
N LEU A 35 -18.71 32.46 -32.32
CA LEU A 35 -18.82 31.19 -33.04
C LEU A 35 -18.85 31.31 -34.57
N VAL A 36 -19.24 32.47 -35.09
CA VAL A 36 -19.26 32.77 -36.54
C VAL A 36 -17.93 33.37 -37.02
N SER A 37 -17.03 33.73 -36.11
CA SER A 37 -15.71 34.28 -36.46
C SER A 37 -14.71 33.19 -36.86
N ASP A 38 -13.71 33.53 -37.69
CA ASP A 38 -12.60 32.62 -38.04
C ASP A 38 -11.62 32.34 -36.89
N LYS A 39 -11.90 32.86 -35.68
CA LYS A 39 -11.04 32.72 -34.49
C LYS A 39 -11.51 31.61 -33.53
N VAL A 40 -12.43 30.76 -33.95
CA VAL A 40 -12.95 29.69 -33.10
C VAL A 40 -11.89 28.62 -32.88
N GLY A 41 -11.25 28.66 -31.71
CA GLY A 41 -10.41 27.59 -31.19
C GLY A 41 -11.16 26.75 -30.15
N VAL A 42 -10.70 25.51 -29.94
CA VAL A 42 -11.20 24.66 -28.85
C VAL A 42 -10.19 24.67 -27.71
N THR A 43 -10.65 25.06 -26.52
CA THR A 43 -9.85 25.10 -25.30
C THR A 43 -10.02 23.81 -24.53
N VAL A 44 -8.90 23.18 -24.18
CA VAL A 44 -8.84 22.02 -23.27
C VAL A 44 -8.21 22.45 -21.96
N LEU A 45 -8.82 22.02 -20.86
CA LEU A 45 -8.33 22.19 -19.50
C LEU A 45 -7.55 20.97 -19.06
N PHE A 46 -6.44 21.20 -18.38
CA PHE A 46 -5.64 20.15 -17.76
C PHE A 46 -5.47 20.43 -16.27
N ASP A 47 -5.63 19.39 -15.47
CA ASP A 47 -5.37 19.42 -14.03
C ASP A 47 -3.87 19.58 -13.73
N VAL A 48 -3.50 19.72 -12.45
CA VAL A 48 -2.11 19.83 -11.98
C VAL A 48 -1.23 18.65 -12.42
N ASP A 49 -1.84 17.47 -12.60
CA ASP A 49 -1.17 16.26 -13.09
C ASP A 49 -1.04 16.22 -14.64
N GLY A 50 -1.47 17.27 -15.36
CA GLY A 50 -1.49 17.29 -16.82
C GLY A 50 -2.60 16.41 -17.44
N LYS A 51 -3.55 15.92 -16.63
CA LYS A 51 -4.68 15.11 -17.12
C LYS A 51 -5.77 16.02 -17.69
N PRO A 52 -6.34 15.68 -18.85
CA PRO A 52 -7.44 16.45 -19.42
C PRO A 52 -8.66 16.40 -18.50
N TYR A 53 -9.16 17.59 -18.13
CA TYR A 53 -10.29 17.77 -17.22
C TYR A 53 -11.59 18.01 -17.98
N ASP A 54 -11.61 19.03 -18.84
CA ASP A 54 -12.77 19.42 -19.64
C ASP A 54 -12.32 20.12 -20.93
N PHE A 55 -13.23 20.29 -21.89
CA PHE A 55 -12.96 21.07 -23.09
C PHE A 55 -14.19 21.88 -23.52
N SER A 56 -13.95 23.02 -24.18
CA SER A 56 -15.02 23.83 -24.75
C SER A 56 -14.57 24.57 -25.99
N ILE A 57 -15.54 24.95 -26.82
CA ILE A 57 -15.33 25.74 -28.04
C ILE A 57 -15.10 27.23 -27.69
N ILE A 58 -15.26 27.59 -26.41
CA ILE A 58 -14.96 28.90 -25.84
C ILE A 58 -13.83 28.78 -24.82
N ASP A 59 -13.20 29.90 -24.49
CA ASP A 59 -12.33 29.96 -23.32
C ASP A 59 -13.16 29.71 -22.04
N ILE A 60 -12.56 29.06 -21.05
CA ILE A 60 -13.23 28.65 -19.80
C ILE A 60 -12.63 29.41 -18.63
N LYS A 61 -13.24 30.51 -18.20
CA LYS A 61 -12.77 31.39 -17.13
C LYS A 61 -13.26 30.96 -15.75
N GLN A 62 -14.35 30.19 -15.66
CA GLN A 62 -15.00 29.82 -14.39
C GLN A 62 -14.10 29.09 -13.37
N PHE A 63 -12.98 28.51 -13.81
CA PHE A 63 -12.04 27.82 -12.93
C PHE A 63 -10.79 28.63 -12.57
N GLY A 64 -10.72 29.90 -12.95
CA GLY A 64 -9.59 30.77 -12.65
C GLY A 64 -8.25 30.18 -13.07
N ARG A 65 -7.33 30.02 -12.10
CA ARG A 65 -5.97 29.46 -12.30
C ARG A 65 -5.82 28.01 -11.82
N LEU A 66 -6.92 27.34 -11.47
CA LEU A 66 -6.86 25.96 -10.96
C LEU A 66 -6.44 24.95 -12.03
N PHE A 67 -6.72 25.25 -13.29
CA PHE A 67 -6.37 24.40 -14.44
C PHE A 67 -5.47 25.15 -15.40
N SER A 68 -4.56 24.41 -16.03
CA SER A 68 -3.83 24.93 -17.18
C SER A 68 -4.70 24.80 -18.43
N LYS A 69 -4.55 25.74 -19.36
CA LYS A 69 -5.37 25.85 -20.56
C LYS A 69 -4.51 25.69 -21.80
N LYS A 70 -5.02 24.96 -22.80
CA LYS A 70 -4.43 24.92 -24.14
C LYS A 70 -5.51 25.07 -25.20
N THR A 71 -5.32 25.99 -26.11
CA THR A 71 -6.25 26.24 -27.22
C THR A 71 -5.71 25.61 -28.50
N PHE A 72 -6.59 24.93 -29.23
CA PHE A 72 -6.30 24.25 -30.49
C PHE A 72 -7.08 24.88 -31.64
N ALA A 73 -6.55 24.78 -32.85
CA ALA A 73 -7.14 25.41 -34.03
C ALA A 73 -8.37 24.67 -34.57
N SER A 74 -8.54 23.39 -34.23
CA SER A 74 -9.68 22.59 -34.67
C SER A 74 -10.24 21.74 -33.54
N ALA A 75 -11.55 21.46 -33.63
CA ALA A 75 -12.19 20.52 -32.71
C ALA A 75 -11.58 19.12 -32.82
N SER A 76 -11.22 18.67 -34.03
CA SER A 76 -10.58 17.37 -34.22
C SER A 76 -9.28 17.25 -33.42
N GLU A 77 -8.39 18.25 -33.51
CA GLU A 77 -7.11 18.26 -32.79
C GLU A 77 -7.30 18.27 -31.26
N ALA A 78 -8.23 19.08 -30.76
CA ALA A 78 -8.53 19.13 -29.33
C ALA A 78 -9.11 17.81 -28.81
N LEU A 79 -10.04 17.20 -29.57
CA LEU A 79 -10.65 15.92 -29.21
C LEU A 79 -9.64 14.77 -29.28
N ASP A 80 -8.74 14.78 -30.27
CA ASP A 80 -7.66 13.81 -30.37
C ASP A 80 -6.78 13.87 -29.12
N VAL A 81 -6.31 15.05 -28.72
CA VAL A 81 -5.50 15.22 -27.49
C VAL A 81 -6.29 14.81 -26.25
N PHE A 82 -7.53 15.29 -26.11
CA PHE A 82 -8.36 15.02 -24.92
C PHE A 82 -8.63 13.53 -24.75
N TYR A 83 -9.12 12.85 -25.79
CA TYR A 83 -9.46 11.44 -25.71
C TYR A 83 -8.23 10.53 -25.71
N TYR A 84 -7.14 10.91 -26.38
CA TYR A 84 -5.89 10.15 -26.32
C TYR A 84 -5.35 10.05 -24.90
N GLU A 85 -5.20 11.18 -24.22
CA GLU A 85 -4.69 11.25 -22.85
C GLU A 85 -5.65 10.57 -21.86
N ARG A 86 -6.96 10.78 -22.03
CA ARG A 86 -7.97 10.13 -21.18
C ARG A 86 -7.97 8.62 -21.35
N ASP A 87 -7.90 8.12 -22.58
CA ASP A 87 -7.84 6.68 -22.86
C ASP A 87 -6.53 6.06 -22.38
N LEU A 88 -5.41 6.78 -22.49
CA LEU A 88 -4.13 6.36 -21.94
C LEU A 88 -4.26 6.17 -20.42
N ALA A 89 -4.75 7.18 -19.69
CA ALA A 89 -4.95 7.12 -18.25
C ALA A 89 -5.91 5.98 -17.83
N LEU A 90 -7.00 5.77 -18.58
CA LEU A 90 -7.94 4.67 -18.34
C LEU A 90 -7.28 3.30 -18.56
N ARG A 91 -6.55 3.11 -19.66
CA ARG A 91 -5.82 1.86 -19.95
C ARG A 91 -4.80 1.57 -18.87
N MET A 92 -4.04 2.57 -18.44
CA MET A 92 -3.07 2.48 -17.35
C MET A 92 -3.74 2.04 -16.05
N LYS A 93 -4.83 2.72 -15.65
CA LYS A 93 -5.59 2.39 -14.45
C LYS A 93 -6.13 0.96 -14.48
N VAL A 94 -6.66 0.51 -15.62
CA VAL A 94 -7.16 -0.86 -15.77
C VAL A 94 -6.03 -1.88 -15.63
N LYS A 95 -4.85 -1.62 -16.20
CA LYS A 95 -3.67 -2.51 -16.13
C LYS A 95 -2.94 -2.48 -14.80
N ALA A 96 -3.07 -1.42 -14.01
CA ALA A 96 -2.55 -1.33 -12.66
C ALA A 96 -3.49 -1.98 -11.64
N ARG A 97 -4.82 -1.98 -11.90
CA ARG A 97 -5.84 -2.39 -10.93
C ARG A 97 -5.65 -3.80 -10.38
N ASP A 98 -5.32 -4.77 -11.23
CA ASP A 98 -5.06 -6.14 -10.82
C ASP A 98 -3.78 -6.24 -9.99
N ILE A 99 -2.72 -5.53 -10.37
CA ILE A 99 -1.46 -5.47 -9.63
C ILE A 99 -1.70 -4.86 -8.25
N ILE A 100 -2.38 -3.71 -8.16
CA ILE A 100 -2.74 -3.05 -6.89
C ILE A 100 -3.50 -4.02 -5.98
N LYS A 101 -4.48 -4.74 -6.52
CA LYS A 101 -5.24 -5.73 -5.74
C LYS A 101 -4.33 -6.83 -5.20
N ILE A 102 -3.40 -7.33 -6.00
CA ILE A 102 -2.44 -8.36 -5.57
C ILE A 102 -1.52 -7.82 -4.48
N LEU A 103 -0.92 -6.64 -4.67
CA LEU A 103 -0.03 -6.02 -3.69
C LEU A 103 -0.73 -5.78 -2.36
N ASN A 104 -1.98 -5.27 -2.37
CA ASN A 104 -2.77 -5.05 -1.16
C ASN A 104 -3.09 -6.35 -0.43
N ASN A 105 -3.51 -7.39 -1.14
CA ASN A 105 -3.78 -8.70 -0.55
C ASN A 105 -2.51 -9.33 0.05
N THR A 106 -1.38 -9.21 -0.64
CA THR A 106 -0.08 -9.69 -0.16
C THR A 106 0.33 -8.94 1.11
N THR A 107 0.19 -7.61 1.11
CA THR A 107 0.46 -6.75 2.28
C THR A 107 -0.39 -7.18 3.48
N GLU A 108 -1.71 -7.32 3.31
CA GLU A 108 -2.63 -7.71 4.37
C GLU A 108 -2.27 -9.08 4.96
N ARG A 109 -1.90 -10.04 4.09
CA ARG A 109 -1.45 -11.36 4.52
C ARG A 109 -0.14 -11.31 5.29
N LEU A 110 0.85 -10.54 4.83
CA LEU A 110 2.15 -10.39 5.49
C LEU A 110 2.01 -9.72 6.85
N VAL A 111 1.28 -8.61 6.93
CA VAL A 111 1.02 -7.90 8.19
C VAL A 111 0.34 -8.81 9.21
N ARG A 112 -0.69 -9.57 8.81
CA ARG A 112 -1.34 -10.55 9.69
C ARG A 112 -0.38 -11.65 10.14
N LYS A 113 0.45 -12.17 9.24
CA LYS A 113 1.43 -13.22 9.54
C LYS A 113 2.45 -12.72 10.57
N ILE A 114 3.03 -11.54 10.35
CA ILE A 114 4.00 -10.91 11.25
C ILE A 114 3.37 -10.64 12.61
N ALA A 115 2.13 -10.11 12.65
CA ALA A 115 1.43 -9.87 13.90
C ALA A 115 1.23 -11.16 14.72
N ASN A 116 0.84 -12.25 14.08
CA ASN A 116 0.69 -13.55 14.75
C ASN A 116 2.04 -14.08 15.26
N GLN A 117 3.11 -13.94 14.49
CA GLN A 117 4.46 -14.36 14.88
C GLN A 117 4.98 -13.55 16.06
N ARG A 118 4.75 -12.23 16.07
CA ARG A 118 5.09 -11.36 17.21
C ARG A 118 4.30 -11.73 18.47
N ALA A 119 3.02 -12.06 18.33
CA ALA A 119 2.21 -12.54 19.46
C ALA A 119 2.68 -13.91 19.99
N GLU A 120 3.20 -14.79 19.12
CA GLU A 120 3.81 -16.06 19.52
C GLU A 120 5.17 -15.85 20.19
N LEU A 121 5.97 -14.91 19.69
CA LEU A 121 7.25 -14.51 20.26
C LEU A 121 7.09 -13.99 21.69
N GLN A 122 6.09 -13.15 21.94
CA GLN A 122 5.78 -12.63 23.27
C GLN A 122 5.46 -13.74 24.29
N LYS A 123 4.87 -14.86 23.84
CA LYS A 123 4.64 -16.03 24.71
C LYS A 123 5.93 -16.75 25.10
N CYS A 124 7.03 -16.48 24.41
CA CYS A 124 8.34 -17.04 24.72
C CYS A 124 9.10 -16.21 25.77
N ASP A 125 8.62 -15.01 26.15
CA ASP A 125 9.28 -14.14 27.14
C ASP A 125 9.46 -14.84 28.49
N ASP A 126 8.52 -15.70 28.86
CA ASP A 126 8.58 -16.48 30.12
C ASP A 126 9.63 -17.61 30.10
N LYS A 127 10.37 -17.82 28.99
CA LYS A 127 11.37 -18.91 28.88
C LYS A 127 12.41 -18.87 30.01
N ASP A 128 12.81 -17.68 30.45
CA ASP A 128 13.86 -17.52 31.46
C ASP A 128 13.36 -18.02 32.82
N THR A 129 12.07 -17.81 33.12
CA THR A 129 11.44 -18.39 34.32
C THR A 129 11.44 -19.92 34.28
N LEU A 130 11.20 -20.53 33.11
CA LEU A 130 11.27 -21.99 32.95
C LEU A 130 12.68 -22.52 33.20
N LYS A 131 13.71 -21.80 32.74
CA LYS A 131 15.12 -22.13 33.00
C LYS A 131 15.43 -22.03 34.49
N THR A 132 15.09 -20.92 35.12
CA THR A 132 15.27 -20.72 36.57
C THR A 132 14.57 -21.82 37.36
N TYR A 133 13.34 -22.17 37.03
CA TYR A 133 12.63 -23.28 37.69
C TYR A 133 13.33 -24.62 37.52
N ALA A 134 13.82 -24.92 36.32
CA ALA A 134 14.55 -26.16 36.06
C ALA A 134 15.83 -26.25 36.91
N GLU A 135 16.58 -25.16 37.01
CA GLU A 135 17.82 -25.03 37.78
C GLU A 135 17.58 -25.10 39.29
N LEU A 136 16.58 -24.37 39.80
CA LEU A 136 16.24 -24.37 41.23
C LEU A 136 15.78 -25.75 41.72
N ILE A 137 14.95 -26.44 40.94
CA ILE A 137 14.54 -27.83 41.25
C ILE A 137 15.76 -28.74 41.20
N SER A 138 16.63 -28.59 40.20
CA SER A 138 17.82 -29.43 40.05
C SER A 138 18.80 -29.26 41.21
N ALA A 139 19.02 -28.02 41.67
CA ALA A 139 19.92 -27.71 42.77
C ALA A 139 19.41 -28.23 44.12
N ASN A 140 18.09 -28.30 44.31
CA ASN A 140 17.46 -28.71 45.57
C ASN A 140 16.91 -30.14 45.55
N GLN A 141 17.24 -30.98 44.55
CA GLN A 141 16.65 -32.31 44.38
C GLN A 141 16.66 -33.18 45.64
N TYR A 142 17.69 -33.08 46.47
CA TYR A 142 17.84 -33.85 47.71
C TYR A 142 16.87 -33.43 48.83
N LYS A 143 16.31 -32.22 48.76
CA LYS A 143 15.33 -31.68 49.72
C LYS A 143 13.88 -31.86 49.26
N LEU A 144 13.66 -32.23 48.01
CA LEU A 144 12.33 -32.25 47.38
C LEU A 144 11.73 -33.66 47.37
N SER A 145 10.45 -33.76 47.70
CA SER A 145 9.68 -35.00 47.69
C SER A 145 8.78 -35.12 46.45
N SER A 146 8.34 -36.34 46.15
CA SER A 146 7.36 -36.59 45.08
C SER A 146 5.93 -36.45 45.62
N GLY A 147 4.93 -36.25 44.75
CA GLY A 147 3.52 -36.14 45.15
C GLY A 147 3.06 -34.71 45.53
N CYS A 148 3.93 -33.71 45.48
CA CYS A 148 3.57 -32.31 45.71
C CYS A 148 3.05 -31.65 44.43
N SER A 149 2.13 -30.69 44.56
CA SER A 149 1.65 -29.85 43.46
C SER A 149 2.54 -28.61 43.21
N TYR A 150 3.38 -28.27 44.17
CA TYR A 150 4.35 -27.18 44.09
C TYR A 150 5.58 -27.46 44.96
N TYR A 151 6.69 -26.83 44.63
CA TYR A 151 7.90 -26.77 45.46
C TYR A 151 8.15 -25.33 45.90
N GLU A 152 8.46 -25.14 47.18
CA GLU A 152 8.94 -23.86 47.72
C GLU A 152 10.46 -23.97 47.89
N VAL A 153 11.19 -23.17 47.11
CA VAL A 153 12.66 -23.19 47.07
C VAL A 153 13.19 -21.76 47.08
N GLU A 154 14.33 -21.58 47.72
CA GLU A 154 15.03 -20.28 47.74
C GLU A 154 15.60 -19.99 46.35
N ASN A 155 15.23 -18.84 45.78
CA ASN A 155 15.74 -18.37 44.51
C ASN A 155 17.04 -17.59 44.72
N TYR A 156 18.17 -18.25 44.48
CA TYR A 156 19.50 -17.62 44.60
C TYR A 156 19.77 -16.55 43.53
N TYR A 157 18.93 -16.43 42.50
CA TYR A 157 18.96 -15.32 41.55
C TYR A 157 18.19 -14.08 42.02
N ASP A 158 17.34 -14.20 43.06
CA ASP A 158 16.54 -13.09 43.63
C ASP A 158 16.66 -13.04 45.15
N ASN A 159 17.87 -12.75 45.65
CA ASN A 159 18.15 -12.53 47.08
C ASN A 159 17.66 -13.67 48.00
N ASN A 160 17.67 -14.92 47.52
CA ASN A 160 17.16 -16.10 48.24
C ASN A 160 15.69 -16.00 48.65
N ARG A 161 14.88 -15.19 47.96
CA ARG A 161 13.43 -15.18 48.19
C ARG A 161 12.83 -16.55 47.85
N LEU A 162 11.88 -16.99 48.67
CA LEU A 162 11.14 -18.22 48.42
C LEU A 162 10.27 -18.06 47.18
N VAL A 163 10.48 -18.95 46.20
CA VAL A 163 9.69 -19.05 44.98
C VAL A 163 8.89 -20.34 45.01
N LYS A 164 7.61 -20.22 44.64
CA LYS A 164 6.68 -21.35 44.54
C LYS A 164 6.61 -21.85 43.10
N ILE A 165 7.24 -22.98 42.83
CA ILE A 165 7.33 -23.58 41.51
C ILE A 165 6.24 -24.64 41.35
N PRO A 166 5.27 -24.48 40.43
CA PRO A 166 4.27 -25.52 40.17
C PRO A 166 4.94 -26.76 39.60
N VAL A 167 4.53 -27.96 40.00
CA VAL A 167 5.11 -29.22 39.51
C VAL A 167 4.05 -30.28 39.30
N ASN A 168 4.37 -31.32 38.53
CA ASN A 168 3.48 -32.45 38.37
C ASN A 168 3.70 -33.44 39.56
N PRO A 169 2.67 -33.70 40.39
CA PRO A 169 2.77 -34.64 41.51
C PRO A 169 3.17 -36.06 41.10
N ALA A 170 2.81 -36.48 39.88
CA ALA A 170 3.10 -37.81 39.35
C ALA A 170 4.56 -37.99 38.88
N LEU A 171 5.35 -36.91 38.84
CA LEU A 171 6.74 -36.93 38.40
C LEU A 171 7.69 -36.77 39.59
N SER A 172 8.86 -37.42 39.52
CA SER A 172 9.94 -37.18 40.49
C SER A 172 10.53 -35.77 40.31
N PRO A 173 11.20 -35.20 41.33
CA PRO A 173 11.85 -33.89 41.22
C PRO A 173 12.78 -33.78 40.00
N ALA A 174 13.58 -34.81 39.74
CA ALA A 174 14.45 -34.87 38.56
C ALA A 174 13.66 -34.85 37.23
N LYS A 175 12.53 -35.57 37.14
CA LYS A 175 11.66 -35.54 35.94
C LYS A 175 10.95 -34.20 35.77
N ASN A 176 10.53 -33.55 36.86
CA ASN A 176 9.95 -32.21 36.83
C ASN A 176 10.98 -31.17 36.35
N SER A 177 12.22 -31.20 36.87
CA SER A 177 13.32 -30.35 36.36
C SER A 177 13.59 -30.59 34.87
N GLN A 178 13.66 -31.84 34.43
CA GLN A 178 13.87 -32.17 33.02
C GLN A 178 12.71 -31.70 32.12
N LYS A 179 11.47 -31.74 32.61
CA LYS A 179 10.30 -31.21 31.91
C LYS A 179 10.47 -29.69 31.66
N TYR A 180 10.82 -28.93 32.69
CA TYR A 180 11.08 -27.49 32.55
C TYR A 180 12.24 -27.19 31.59
N TYR A 181 13.33 -27.96 31.63
CA TYR A 181 14.42 -27.83 30.64
C TYR A 181 13.97 -28.10 29.21
N LYS A 182 13.08 -29.09 28.98
CA LYS A 182 12.53 -29.37 27.65
C LYS A 182 11.64 -28.24 27.15
N GLU A 183 10.79 -27.69 28.01
CA GLU A 183 9.92 -26.55 27.69
C GLU A 183 10.74 -25.30 27.39
N TYR A 184 11.76 -24.99 28.21
CA TYR A 184 12.73 -23.93 27.95
C TYR A 184 13.40 -24.11 26.58
N LYS A 185 13.94 -25.30 26.27
CA LYS A 185 14.62 -25.54 25.00
C LYS A 185 13.68 -25.35 23.80
N LYS A 186 12.41 -25.75 23.95
CA LYS A 186 11.38 -25.52 22.94
C LYS A 186 11.11 -24.02 22.75
N ALA A 187 10.91 -23.27 23.84
CA ALA A 187 10.67 -21.83 23.80
C ALA A 187 11.87 -21.06 23.20
N HIS A 188 13.09 -21.36 23.63
CA HIS A 188 14.32 -20.76 23.09
C HIS A 188 14.49 -21.04 21.59
N THR A 189 14.19 -22.26 21.14
CA THR A 189 14.28 -22.59 19.71
C THR A 189 13.20 -21.86 18.91
N ALA A 190 11.97 -21.82 19.44
CA ALA A 190 10.85 -21.13 18.82
C ALA A 190 11.11 -19.62 18.70
N GLU A 191 11.61 -18.98 19.75
CA GLU A 191 11.97 -17.57 19.76
C GLU A 191 12.95 -17.22 18.64
N LYS A 192 14.07 -17.97 18.52
CA LYS A 192 15.06 -17.74 17.46
C LYS A 192 14.44 -17.88 16.07
N MET A 193 13.67 -18.94 15.84
CA MET A 193 13.01 -19.17 14.55
C MET A 193 11.96 -18.08 14.24
N LEU A 194 11.21 -17.64 15.25
CA LEU A 194 10.21 -16.59 15.11
C LEU A 194 10.85 -15.24 14.79
N ALA A 195 11.98 -14.91 15.44
CA ALA A 195 12.75 -13.71 15.15
C ALA A 195 13.19 -13.68 13.67
N ASP A 196 13.82 -14.76 13.18
CA ASP A 196 14.25 -14.88 11.78
C ASP A 196 13.06 -14.75 10.80
N LEU A 197 11.92 -15.35 11.15
CA LEU A 197 10.70 -15.30 10.33
C LEU A 197 10.05 -13.91 10.31
N ILE A 198 10.08 -13.18 11.43
CA ILE A 198 9.57 -11.81 11.54
C ILE A 198 10.44 -10.89 10.69
N GLU A 199 11.76 -10.98 10.84
CA GLU A 199 12.71 -10.17 10.05
C GLU A 199 12.53 -10.41 8.55
N SER A 200 12.47 -11.68 8.13
CA SER A 200 12.19 -12.02 6.72
C SER A 200 10.85 -11.48 6.23
N GLY A 201 9.80 -11.54 7.07
CA GLY A 201 8.49 -10.99 6.75
C GLY A 201 8.49 -9.47 6.60
N GLU A 202 9.24 -8.76 7.45
CA GLU A 202 9.39 -7.30 7.39
C GLU A 202 10.17 -6.85 6.17
N GLN A 203 11.22 -7.59 5.78
CA GLN A 203 11.95 -7.36 4.53
C GLN A 203 11.04 -7.55 3.31
N GLU A 204 10.23 -8.62 3.31
CA GLU A 204 9.26 -8.87 2.25
C GLU A 204 8.20 -7.76 2.17
N LEU A 205 7.72 -7.28 3.32
CA LEU A 205 6.77 -6.17 3.39
C LEU A 205 7.37 -4.87 2.83
N SER A 206 8.60 -4.54 3.22
CA SER A 206 9.32 -3.37 2.72
C SER A 206 9.54 -3.43 1.21
N TYR A 207 9.80 -4.62 0.66
CA TYR A 207 9.89 -4.82 -0.78
C TYR A 207 8.54 -4.58 -1.47
N ILE A 208 7.44 -5.11 -0.92
CA ILE A 208 6.10 -4.91 -1.51
C ILE A 208 5.72 -3.42 -1.51
N ASP A 209 6.10 -2.67 -0.48
CA ASP A 209 5.86 -1.23 -0.42
C ASP A 209 6.69 -0.46 -1.45
N SER A 210 7.96 -0.83 -1.69
CA SER A 210 8.76 -0.21 -2.76
C SER A 210 8.20 -0.48 -4.16
N VAL A 211 7.60 -1.66 -4.38
CA VAL A 211 6.91 -1.99 -5.63
C VAL A 211 5.63 -1.18 -5.79
N LYS A 212 4.84 -0.96 -4.72
CA LYS A 212 3.66 -0.08 -4.78
C LYS A 212 4.05 1.34 -5.17
N ASP A 213 5.11 1.87 -4.54
CA ASP A 213 5.64 3.20 -4.84
C ASP A 213 6.06 3.32 -6.30
N SER A 214 6.74 2.30 -6.83
CA SER A 214 7.13 2.25 -8.24
C SER A 214 5.92 2.19 -9.17
N LEU A 215 4.86 1.47 -8.78
CA LEU A 215 3.61 1.42 -9.54
C LEU A 215 2.85 2.76 -9.52
N MET A 216 2.92 3.51 -8.42
CA MET A 216 2.29 4.83 -8.31
C MET A 216 3.00 5.90 -9.16
N ARG A 217 4.32 5.76 -9.35
CA ARG A 217 5.12 6.64 -10.20
C ARG A 217 5.14 6.24 -11.68
N ALA A 218 4.52 5.12 -12.04
CA ALA A 218 4.55 4.63 -13.41
C ALA A 218 3.70 5.52 -14.33
N GLU A 219 4.33 6.09 -15.36
CA GLU A 219 3.71 6.98 -16.35
C GLU A 219 3.40 6.25 -17.66
N THR A 220 4.11 5.14 -17.94
CA THR A 220 3.98 4.41 -19.20
C THR A 220 3.47 2.98 -19.03
N GLU A 221 2.79 2.48 -20.06
CA GLU A 221 2.31 1.09 -20.06
C GLU A 221 3.47 0.08 -19.96
N SER A 222 4.61 0.42 -20.55
CA SER A 222 5.83 -0.40 -20.49
C SER A 222 6.38 -0.53 -19.07
N GLU A 223 6.34 0.52 -18.26
CA GLU A 223 6.75 0.46 -16.85
C GLU A 223 5.83 -0.48 -16.04
N ILE A 224 4.50 -0.34 -16.20
CA ILE A 224 3.54 -1.25 -15.55
C ILE A 224 3.78 -2.70 -15.99
N ALA A 225 4.10 -2.93 -17.27
CA ALA A 225 4.42 -4.26 -17.77
C ALA A 225 5.74 -4.79 -17.17
N SER A 226 6.74 -3.93 -16.98
CA SER A 226 8.01 -4.28 -16.32
C SER A 226 7.78 -4.69 -14.86
N ILE A 227 7.06 -3.87 -14.09
CA ILE A 227 6.69 -4.16 -12.69
C ILE A 227 5.95 -5.49 -12.59
N ARG A 228 5.02 -5.76 -13.53
CA ARG A 228 4.32 -7.05 -13.56
C ARG A 228 5.30 -8.20 -13.81
N ASN A 229 6.26 -8.05 -14.71
CA ASN A 229 7.25 -9.09 -14.98
C ASN A 229 8.13 -9.35 -13.77
N GLU A 230 8.57 -8.30 -13.07
CA GLU A 230 9.30 -8.40 -11.80
C GLU A 230 8.51 -9.21 -10.77
N LEU A 231 7.23 -8.86 -10.55
CA LEU A 231 6.35 -9.58 -9.62
C LEU A 231 6.07 -11.04 -10.04
N VAL A 232 6.14 -11.36 -11.32
CA VAL A 232 6.06 -12.75 -11.81
C VAL A 232 7.36 -13.50 -11.54
N LEU A 233 8.52 -12.87 -11.75
CA LEU A 233 9.84 -13.47 -11.45
C LEU A 233 10.02 -13.69 -9.95
N GLY A 234 9.57 -12.74 -9.12
CA GLY A 234 9.53 -12.86 -7.66
C GLY A 234 8.48 -13.84 -7.13
N GLY A 235 7.64 -14.44 -7.99
CA GLY A 235 6.65 -15.45 -7.60
C GLY A 235 5.37 -14.91 -6.94
N PHE A 236 5.21 -13.60 -6.81
CA PHE A 236 4.02 -12.96 -6.26
C PHE A 236 2.81 -13.08 -7.19
N ILE A 237 3.04 -13.09 -8.51
CA ILE A 237 2.00 -13.25 -9.53
C ILE A 237 2.16 -14.61 -10.21
N LYS A 238 1.11 -15.44 -10.14
CA LYS A 238 1.04 -16.65 -10.96
C LYS A 238 0.99 -16.26 -12.44
N LYS A 239 1.96 -16.76 -13.22
CA LYS A 239 1.97 -16.59 -14.68
C LYS A 239 0.68 -17.19 -15.26
N HIS A 240 -0.26 -16.36 -15.70
CA HIS A 240 -1.41 -16.85 -16.44
C HIS A 240 -0.90 -17.52 -17.73
N LYS A 241 -1.18 -18.83 -17.89
CA LYS A 241 -0.94 -19.54 -19.14
C LYS A 241 -1.82 -18.94 -20.24
N LYS A 242 -1.32 -17.94 -20.97
CA LYS A 242 -1.88 -17.55 -22.27
C LYS A 242 -0.98 -18.09 -23.40
N ARG A 243 -1.66 -18.65 -24.39
CA ARG A 243 -1.15 -19.32 -25.60
C ARG A 243 -0.10 -18.46 -26.34
N LYS A 244 0.97 -19.13 -26.78
CA LYS A 244 2.02 -18.75 -27.77
C LYS A 244 2.38 -17.25 -27.90
N SER A 245 3.56 -16.94 -27.34
CA SER A 245 4.57 -15.95 -27.77
C SER A 245 4.11 -14.55 -28.22
N LYS A 246 4.12 -13.59 -27.30
CA LYS A 246 4.60 -12.23 -27.59
C LYS A 246 5.97 -12.06 -26.91
N LYS A 247 6.95 -11.58 -27.68
CA LYS A 247 8.33 -11.31 -27.23
C LYS A 247 8.30 -10.50 -25.93
N GLN A 248 9.16 -10.86 -24.98
CA GLN A 248 9.36 -10.09 -23.75
C GLN A 248 9.72 -8.64 -24.14
N PRO A 249 9.12 -7.64 -23.47
CA PRO A 249 9.60 -6.27 -23.59
C PRO A 249 11.07 -6.25 -23.18
N ARG A 250 11.92 -5.56 -23.95
CA ARG A 250 13.31 -5.31 -23.56
C ARG A 250 13.32 -4.47 -22.29
N GLU A 251 14.23 -4.75 -21.38
CA GLU A 251 14.46 -3.92 -20.19
C GLU A 251 14.70 -2.48 -20.63
N LEU A 252 13.97 -1.55 -20.02
CA LEU A 252 14.13 -0.13 -20.29
C LEU A 252 15.45 0.35 -19.67
N PRO A 253 16.26 1.15 -20.39
CA PRO A 253 17.44 1.76 -19.79
C PRO A 253 17.05 2.74 -18.66
N PRO A 254 17.96 3.02 -17.71
CA PRO A 254 17.76 4.04 -16.68
C PRO A 254 17.42 5.40 -17.30
N LEU A 255 16.57 6.19 -16.63
CA LEU A 255 16.26 7.56 -17.03
C LEU A 255 17.51 8.44 -16.88
N GLU A 256 17.88 9.14 -17.95
CA GLU A 256 18.94 10.15 -17.94
C GLU A 256 18.32 11.55 -17.78
N TYR A 257 18.87 12.36 -16.86
CA TYR A 257 18.44 13.73 -16.64
C TYR A 257 19.60 14.69 -16.89
N VAL A 258 19.32 15.83 -17.53
CA VAL A 258 20.27 16.94 -17.69
C VAL A 258 19.82 18.08 -16.78
N THR A 259 20.67 18.44 -15.83
CA THR A 259 20.46 19.60 -14.96
C THR A 259 20.70 20.89 -15.74
N SER A 260 19.85 21.90 -15.51
CA SER A 260 20.01 23.28 -16.02
C SER A 260 21.18 24.01 -15.36
#